data_AF-L8FQY3-F1
#
_entry.id   AF-L8FQY3-F1
#
_cell.length_a   1.000
_cell.length_b   1.000
_cell.length_c   1.000
_cell.angle_alpha   90.00
_cell.angle_beta   90.00
_cell.angle_gamma   90.00
#
_symmetry.space_group_name_H-M   'P 1'
#
loop_
_entity.id
_entity.type
_entity.pdbx_description
1 polymer ?
#
loop_
_entity_poly.entity_id
_entity_poly.type
_entity_poly.pdbx_seq_one_letter_code
_entity_poly.pdbx_strand_id
1 'polypeptide(L)'
;MRFQKTSLVAAASLASTVAAHGYVDKLVIGGTEYTGYQPYSDPYYPTPPPRIVRAVPGNGPVQDLTSIDIQCNGYSEGGAVGSKPAPLGGPVAADSEVSLNWTLWPDSHGERALTLLSF
;
A
#
# COMPACT_ATOMS: atom_id res chain seq x y z
N MET A 1 -40.00 43.10 -18.78
CA MET A 1 -39.01 42.02 -18.99
C MET A 1 -38.25 41.80 -17.69
N ARG A 2 -38.40 40.63 -17.05
CA ARG A 2 -37.67 40.24 -15.85
C ARG A 2 -36.37 39.55 -16.27
N PHE A 3 -35.22 40.14 -15.95
CA PHE A 3 -33.93 39.46 -16.09
C PHE A 3 -33.63 38.72 -14.78
N GLN A 4 -33.91 37.42 -14.76
CA GLN A 4 -33.51 36.53 -13.68
C GLN A 4 -31.98 36.41 -13.71
N LYS A 5 -31.29 36.97 -12.72
CA LYS A 5 -29.85 36.79 -12.55
C LYS A 5 -29.59 35.43 -11.91
N THR A 6 -29.36 34.41 -12.73
CA THR A 6 -28.88 33.11 -12.27
C THR A 6 -27.43 33.26 -11.80
N SER A 7 -27.22 33.20 -10.49
CA SER A 7 -25.90 33.11 -9.86
C SER A 7 -25.20 31.83 -10.33
N LEU A 8 -24.09 31.95 -11.06
CA LEU A 8 -23.12 30.86 -11.19
C LEU A 8 -22.14 30.94 -10.01
N VAL A 9 -22.37 30.13 -8.98
CA VAL A 9 -21.32 29.79 -8.02
C VAL A 9 -20.51 28.67 -8.67
N ALA A 10 -19.33 29.00 -9.20
CA ALA A 10 -18.36 28.00 -9.64
C ALA A 10 -17.74 27.35 -8.40
N ALA A 11 -18.27 26.21 -7.98
CA ALA A 11 -17.63 25.35 -6.99
C ALA A 11 -16.43 24.66 -7.65
N ALA A 12 -15.26 25.30 -7.60
CA ALA A 12 -14.00 24.66 -7.93
C ALA A 12 -13.64 23.66 -6.83
N SER A 13 -14.12 22.43 -6.95
CA SER A 13 -13.65 21.31 -6.13
C SER A 13 -12.19 21.04 -6.48
N LEU A 14 -11.25 21.51 -5.66
CA LEU A 14 -9.88 21.00 -5.69
C LEU A 14 -9.93 19.54 -5.22
N ALA A 15 -9.96 18.61 -6.17
CA ALA A 15 -9.62 17.22 -5.89
C ALA A 15 -8.13 17.18 -5.55
N SER A 16 -7.79 17.22 -4.26
CA SER A 16 -6.43 16.97 -3.80
C SER A 16 -6.08 15.52 -4.13
N THR A 17 -5.37 15.31 -5.22
CA THR A 17 -4.75 14.01 -5.54
C THR A 17 -3.54 13.85 -4.65
N VAL A 18 -3.75 13.28 -3.46
CA VAL A 18 -2.68 12.89 -2.54
C VAL A 18 -2.12 11.55 -3.00
N ALA A 19 -1.02 11.58 -3.75
CA ALA A 19 -0.26 10.39 -4.13
C ALA A 19 0.74 10.07 -3.01
N ALA A 20 0.29 9.28 -2.03
CA ALA A 20 1.15 8.80 -0.95
C ALA A 20 2.07 7.74 -1.51
N HIS A 21 3.35 7.80 -1.15
CA HIS A 21 4.31 6.81 -1.58
C HIS A 21 5.00 6.20 -0.37
N GLY A 22 4.82 4.90 -0.16
CA GLY A 22 5.50 4.16 0.89
C GLY A 22 5.18 2.68 0.84
N TYR A 23 6.01 1.88 1.51
CA TYR A 23 5.76 0.46 1.73
C TYR A 23 6.32 0.05 3.10
N VAL A 24 5.91 -1.12 3.59
CA VAL A 24 6.46 -1.72 4.81
C VAL A 24 7.87 -2.21 4.51
N ASP A 25 8.86 -1.51 5.04
CA ASP A 25 10.28 -1.79 4.85
C ASP A 25 10.71 -3.02 5.68
N LYS A 26 10.19 -3.10 6.91
CA LYS A 26 10.48 -4.21 7.84
C LYS A 26 9.37 -4.45 8.84
N LEU A 27 9.37 -5.64 9.42
CA LEU A 27 8.48 -6.09 10.47
C LEU A 27 9.30 -6.54 11.67
N VAL A 28 8.77 -6.32 12.88
CA VAL A 28 9.32 -6.93 14.10
C VAL A 28 8.24 -7.82 14.70
N ILE A 29 8.52 -9.12 14.78
CA ILE A 29 7.61 -10.14 15.32
C ILE A 29 8.35 -10.85 16.45
N GLY A 30 7.84 -10.76 17.68
CA GLY A 30 8.48 -11.41 18.84
C GLY A 30 9.95 -11.00 19.05
N GLY A 31 10.29 -9.75 18.73
CA GLY A 31 11.65 -9.22 18.79
C GLY A 31 12.58 -9.63 17.63
N THR A 32 12.12 -10.45 16.69
CA THR A 32 12.87 -10.81 15.48
C THR A 32 12.53 -9.84 14.35
N GLU A 33 13.55 -9.27 13.72
CA GLU A 33 13.38 -8.40 12.55
C GLU A 33 13.27 -9.23 11.27
N TYR A 34 12.24 -8.94 10.47
CA TYR A 34 12.01 -9.50 9.16
C TYR A 34 12.00 -8.37 8.14
N THR A 35 12.93 -8.41 7.19
CA THR A 35 12.91 -7.48 6.06
C THR A 35 11.64 -7.73 5.22
N GLY A 36 10.92 -6.66 4.92
CA GLY A 36 9.79 -6.68 4.00
C GLY A 36 10.23 -6.95 2.56
N TYR A 37 9.26 -6.98 1.64
CA TYR A 37 9.58 -7.03 0.22
C TYR A 37 10.16 -5.69 -0.22
N GLN A 38 11.29 -5.73 -0.92
CA GLN A 38 11.99 -4.53 -1.38
C GLN A 38 11.76 -4.32 -2.89
N PRO A 39 10.75 -3.55 -3.32
CA PRO A 39 10.38 -3.43 -4.73
C PRO A 39 11.47 -2.83 -5.62
N TYR A 40 12.40 -2.09 -5.03
CA TYR A 40 13.52 -1.46 -5.74
C TYR A 40 14.82 -2.28 -5.69
N SER A 41 14.79 -3.48 -5.12
CA SER A 41 15.96 -4.33 -4.96
C SER A 41 15.67 -5.80 -5.28
N ASP A 42 14.65 -6.40 -4.66
CA ASP A 42 14.29 -7.81 -4.80
C ASP A 42 14.09 -8.27 -6.26
N PRO A 43 13.43 -7.50 -7.16
CA PRO A 43 13.30 -7.87 -8.57
C PRO A 43 14.61 -7.96 -9.36
N TYR A 44 15.68 -7.34 -8.86
CA TYR A 44 16.96 -7.23 -9.57
C TYR A 44 17.97 -8.30 -9.15
N TYR A 45 17.63 -9.16 -8.20
CA TYR A 45 18.44 -10.34 -7.88
C TYR A 45 18.15 -11.49 -8.85
N PRO A 46 19.18 -12.26 -9.28
CA PRO A 46 18.98 -13.48 -10.06
C PRO A 46 18.09 -14.51 -9.33
N THR A 47 18.27 -14.61 -8.01
CA THR A 47 17.41 -15.37 -7.11
C THR A 47 16.97 -14.43 -5.99
N PRO A 48 15.74 -13.89 -6.03
CA PRO A 48 15.25 -12.98 -5.01
C PRO A 48 15.31 -13.61 -3.61
N PRO A 49 15.72 -12.85 -2.57
CA PRO A 49 15.67 -13.33 -1.20
C PRO A 49 14.24 -13.74 -0.82
N PRO A 50 14.04 -14.86 -0.12
CA PRO A 50 12.71 -15.25 0.34
C PRO A 50 12.23 -14.28 1.42
N ARG A 51 10.97 -13.84 1.32
CA ARG A 51 10.33 -12.88 2.23
C ARG A 51 9.10 -13.51 2.89
N ILE A 52 8.65 -12.93 4.00
CA ILE A 52 7.33 -13.21 4.60
C ILE A 52 6.24 -12.24 4.10
N VAL A 53 6.67 -11.10 3.52
CA VAL A 53 5.80 -10.10 2.90
C VAL A 53 5.65 -10.40 1.43
N ARG A 54 4.43 -10.25 0.90
CA ARG A 54 4.13 -10.44 -0.51
C ARG A 54 4.81 -9.39 -1.39
N ALA A 55 5.05 -9.73 -2.64
CA ALA A 55 5.66 -8.82 -3.61
C ALA A 55 4.71 -7.65 -3.95
N VAL A 56 5.24 -6.43 -3.93
CA VAL A 56 4.52 -5.21 -4.33
C VAL A 56 5.21 -4.54 -5.52
N PRO A 57 4.49 -3.85 -6.41
CA PRO A 57 5.09 -3.27 -7.63
C PRO A 57 5.97 -2.05 -7.35
N GLY A 58 5.83 -1.43 -6.19
CA GLY A 58 6.49 -0.17 -5.83
C GLY A 58 5.87 0.44 -4.59
N ASN A 59 6.09 1.73 -4.41
CA ASN A 59 5.58 2.51 -3.29
C ASN A 59 4.27 3.26 -3.61
N GLY A 60 3.75 3.19 -4.83
CA GLY A 60 2.54 3.91 -5.25
C GLY A 60 1.22 3.30 -4.76
N PRO A 61 0.12 4.07 -4.81
CA PRO A 61 -1.20 3.63 -4.36
C PRO A 61 -1.93 2.78 -5.40
N VAL A 62 -2.86 1.95 -4.92
CA VAL A 62 -3.93 1.37 -5.75
C VAL A 62 -5.11 2.33 -5.75
N GLN A 63 -5.61 2.71 -6.93
CA GLN A 63 -6.66 3.72 -7.08
C GLN A 63 -8.03 3.12 -7.44
N ASP A 64 -8.06 1.96 -8.09
CA ASP A 64 -9.30 1.25 -8.41
C ASP A 64 -9.68 0.30 -7.26
N LEU A 65 -10.71 0.67 -6.51
CA LEU A 65 -11.25 -0.12 -5.40
C LEU A 65 -11.97 -1.41 -5.84
N THR A 66 -12.27 -1.54 -7.13
CA THR A 66 -12.90 -2.74 -7.70
C THR A 66 -11.87 -3.74 -8.24
N SER A 67 -10.60 -3.33 -8.34
CA SER A 67 -9.49 -4.17 -8.80
C SER A 67 -9.07 -5.18 -7.72
N ILE A 68 -8.59 -6.34 -8.15
CA ILE A 68 -7.93 -7.33 -7.28
C ILE A 68 -6.67 -6.76 -6.60
N ASP A 69 -6.07 -5.72 -7.17
CA ASP A 69 -4.87 -5.08 -6.65
C ASP A 69 -5.10 -4.49 -5.23
N ILE A 70 -6.33 -4.17 -4.85
CA ILE A 70 -6.64 -3.61 -3.52
C ILE A 70 -6.38 -4.60 -2.37
N GLN A 71 -6.33 -5.91 -2.65
CA GLN A 71 -6.22 -6.94 -1.62
C GLN A 71 -4.83 -6.94 -0.95
N CYS A 72 -3.77 -6.85 -1.73
CA CYS A 72 -2.38 -7.01 -1.27
C CYS A 72 -1.40 -6.13 -2.07
N ASN A 73 -1.89 -5.04 -2.66
CA ASN A 73 -1.23 -4.30 -3.74
C ASN A 73 -1.11 -5.13 -5.04
N GLY A 74 -0.80 -4.47 -6.15
CA GLY A 74 -0.73 -5.08 -7.48
C GLY A 74 -0.68 -4.00 -8.55
N TYR A 75 -0.40 -4.40 -9.79
CA TYR A 75 -0.40 -3.47 -10.91
C TYR A 75 -0.96 -4.16 -12.15
N SER A 76 -2.26 -4.46 -12.08
CA SER A 76 -2.99 -5.14 -13.16
C SER A 76 -2.91 -4.35 -14.47
N GLU A 77 -2.93 -3.01 -14.41
CA GLU A 77 -2.76 -2.13 -15.56
C GLU A 77 -1.39 -2.31 -16.27
N GLY A 78 -0.34 -2.65 -15.51
CA GLY A 78 0.98 -2.97 -16.05
C GLY A 78 1.16 -4.43 -16.47
N GLY A 79 0.09 -5.21 -16.49
CA GLY A 79 0.10 -6.62 -16.91
C GLY A 79 0.44 -7.62 -15.79
N ALA A 80 0.57 -7.17 -14.54
CA ALA A 80 0.80 -8.03 -13.38
C ALA A 80 -0.43 -8.01 -12.47
N VAL A 81 -1.33 -8.99 -12.69
CA VAL A 81 -2.61 -9.07 -11.98
C VAL A 81 -2.39 -9.40 -10.50
N GLY A 82 -2.73 -8.45 -9.61
CA GLY A 82 -2.62 -8.61 -8.16
C GLY A 82 -1.20 -8.83 -7.64
N SER A 83 -1.13 -9.33 -6.41
CA SER A 83 0.13 -9.69 -5.74
C SER A 83 0.34 -11.21 -5.73
N LYS A 84 1.60 -11.65 -5.62
CA LYS A 84 1.97 -13.06 -5.45
C LYS A 84 2.13 -13.42 -3.96
N PRO A 85 1.74 -14.64 -3.53
CA PRO A 85 2.03 -15.13 -2.18
C PRO A 85 3.53 -15.10 -1.87
N ALA A 86 3.86 -14.79 -0.62
CA ALA A 86 5.21 -14.89 -0.12
C ALA A 86 5.61 -16.37 0.07
N PRO A 87 6.89 -16.75 -0.18
CA PRO A 87 7.33 -18.13 -0.04
C PRO A 87 7.50 -18.58 1.41
N LEU A 88 7.54 -17.64 2.38
CA LEU A 88 7.69 -17.92 3.81
C LEU A 88 6.52 -17.37 4.61
N GLY A 89 6.28 -17.95 5.78
CA GLY A 89 5.42 -17.38 6.83
C GLY A 89 6.25 -16.88 8.01
N GLY A 90 5.75 -15.86 8.71
CA GLY A 90 6.28 -15.42 10.00
C GLY A 90 5.42 -16.00 11.13
N PRO A 91 5.97 -16.81 12.06
CA PRO A 91 5.19 -17.31 13.19
C PRO A 91 4.84 -16.14 14.13
N VAL A 92 3.55 -15.97 14.41
CA VAL A 92 3.03 -14.93 15.31
C VAL A 92 2.22 -15.64 16.39
N ALA A 93 2.56 -15.42 17.65
CA ALA A 93 1.74 -15.91 18.76
C ALA A 93 0.47 -15.05 18.87
N ALA A 94 -0.66 -15.68 19.23
CA ALA A 94 -1.86 -14.92 19.56
C ALA A 94 -1.55 -13.89 20.66
N ASP A 95 -2.17 -12.72 20.56
CA ASP A 95 -1.99 -11.58 21.47
C ASP A 95 -0.56 -10.99 21.53
N SER A 96 0.36 -11.45 20.68
CA SER A 96 1.67 -10.81 20.53
C SER A 96 1.61 -9.59 19.62
N GLU A 97 2.49 -8.61 19.89
CA GLU A 97 2.60 -7.42 19.08
C GLU A 97 3.44 -7.68 17.81
N VAL A 98 3.00 -7.10 16.69
CA VAL A 98 3.74 -7.05 15.44
C VAL A 98 3.95 -5.58 15.07
N SER A 99 5.20 -5.13 15.04
CA SER A 99 5.53 -3.79 14.56
C SER A 99 5.69 -3.80 13.05
N LEU A 100 5.01 -2.87 12.36
CA LEU A 100 5.18 -2.63 10.93
C LEU A 100 5.91 -1.30 10.75
N ASN A 101 7.12 -1.35 10.21
CA ASN A 101 7.95 -0.18 10.00
C ASN A 101 7.89 0.22 8.53
N TRP A 102 7.25 1.35 8.26
CA TRP A 102 7.14 1.92 6.93
C TRP A 102 8.41 2.69 6.54
N THR A 103 8.64 2.82 5.24
CA THR A 103 9.49 3.88 4.70
C THR A 103 8.98 5.26 5.14
N LEU A 104 9.79 6.31 4.98
CA LEU A 104 9.37 7.69 5.29
C LEU A 104 7.99 7.99 4.71
N TRP A 105 7.04 8.34 5.58
CA TRP A 105 5.67 8.66 5.20
C TRP A 105 5.51 10.19 5.10
N PRO A 106 5.00 10.77 3.99
CA PRO A 106 4.88 12.22 3.87
C PRO A 106 3.78 12.79 4.77
N ASP A 107 4.06 13.85 5.51
CA ASP A 107 3.13 14.51 6.46
C ASP A 107 1.81 14.99 5.81
N SER A 108 1.81 15.24 4.51
CA SER A 108 0.60 15.61 3.75
C SER A 108 -0.42 14.47 3.64
N HIS A 109 -0.06 13.25 4.01
CA HIS A 109 -0.89 12.06 3.93
C HIS A 109 -1.28 11.62 5.34
N GLY A 110 -2.49 11.99 5.75
CA GLY A 110 -2.99 11.74 7.11
C GLY A 110 -2.86 10.28 7.56
N GLU A 111 -2.71 10.09 8.86
CA GLU A 111 -2.22 8.84 9.48
C GLU A 111 -3.30 7.77 9.72
N ARG A 112 -4.17 7.48 8.75
CA ARG A 112 -5.15 6.39 8.92
C ARG A 112 -4.56 5.04 8.49
N ALA A 113 -4.47 4.11 9.43
CA ALA A 113 -4.08 2.72 9.18
C ALA A 113 -5.22 1.76 9.58
N LEU A 114 -5.41 0.70 8.79
CA LEU A 114 -6.30 -0.43 9.08
C LEU A 114 -5.54 -1.73 8.83
N THR A 115 -5.60 -2.67 9.77
CA THR A 115 -5.01 -4.00 9.66
C THR A 115 -6.12 -5.05 9.69
N LEU A 116 -6.08 -6.00 8.75
CA LEU A 116 -7.06 -7.09 8.62
C LEU A 116 -6.35 -8.45 8.61
N LEU A 117 -7.08 -9.49 9.05
CA LEU A 117 -6.67 -10.89 8.98
C LEU A 117 -7.69 -11.66 8.14
N SER A 118 -7.23 -12.55 7.25
CA SER A 118 -8.08 -13.46 6.49
C SER A 118 -7.64 -14.91 6.73
N PHE A 119 -8.60 -15.82 6.92
CA PHE A 119 -8.38 -17.24 7.14
C PHE A 119 -9.01 -18.07 6.02
#